data_AF-A0A2G9S2L1-F1
#
_entry.id   AF-A0A2G9S2L1-F1
#
_cell.length_a   1.000
_cell.length_b   1.000
_cell.length_c   1.000
_cell.angle_alpha   90.00
_cell.angle_beta   90.00
_cell.angle_gamma   90.00
#
_symmetry.space_group_name_H-M   'P 1'
#
loop_
_entity.id
_entity.type
_entity.pdbx_description
1 polymer ?
#
loop_
_entity_poly.entity_id
_entity_poly.type
_entity_poly.pdbx_seq_one_letter_code
_entity_poly.pdbx_strand_id
1 'polypeptide(L)'
;RSELADLSWSSFSLLQCPEGYWMLTPQLGKLLNIDVSYFCDSFLHEKGISSLGSRGKEEVMKLIATLLVLQTIRTYNLLTGITFKALMKLDQCDTASKSYPGIEKAVNWAAITDRQYSGICSRLGLGRDWEHATRQLLGLESPSSDLSPALYH
;
A
#
# COMPACT_ATOMS: atom_id res chain seq x y z
N ARG A 1 8.92 4.74 18.48
CA ARG A 1 8.92 3.26 18.32
C ARG A 1 7.77 2.55 19.07
N SER A 2 6.73 3.27 19.55
CA SER A 2 5.63 2.69 20.35
C SER A 2 4.33 2.40 19.58
N GLU A 3 4.14 2.91 18.36
CA GLU A 3 2.83 2.87 17.67
C GLU A 3 2.62 1.64 16.76
N LEU A 4 3.68 0.92 16.40
CA LEU A 4 3.59 -0.26 15.52
C LEU A 4 3.26 -1.56 16.27
N ALA A 5 3.26 -1.55 17.61
CA ALA A 5 3.07 -2.73 18.45
C ALA A 5 1.63 -3.30 18.40
N ASP A 6 0.66 -2.48 17.97
CA ASP A 6 -0.77 -2.85 17.91
C ASP A 6 -1.26 -3.17 16.49
N LEU A 7 -0.34 -3.29 15.50
CA LEU A 7 -0.73 -3.67 14.15
C LEU A 7 -1.26 -5.10 14.11
N SER A 8 -2.46 -5.26 13.56
CA SER A 8 -3.10 -6.56 13.38
C SER A 8 -3.82 -6.61 12.04
N TRP A 9 -3.98 -7.80 11.49
CA TRP A 9 -4.82 -8.00 10.30
C TRP A 9 -6.24 -7.46 10.51
N SER A 10 -6.83 -7.63 11.70
CA SER A 10 -8.17 -7.13 12.02
C SER A 10 -8.31 -5.63 11.80
N SER A 11 -7.29 -4.84 12.14
CA SER A 11 -7.30 -3.39 11.93
C SER A 11 -7.38 -3.03 10.44
N PHE A 12 -6.69 -3.78 9.57
CA PHE A 12 -6.73 -3.55 8.13
C PHE A 12 -7.99 -4.13 7.48
N SER A 13 -8.44 -5.32 7.89
CA SER A 13 -9.61 -5.97 7.29
C SER A 13 -10.88 -5.16 7.46
N LEU A 14 -11.02 -4.42 8.57
CA LEU A 14 -12.17 -3.53 8.80
C LEU A 14 -12.23 -2.34 7.84
N LEU A 15 -11.10 -1.97 7.23
CA LEU A 15 -10.98 -0.86 6.30
C LEU A 15 -10.96 -1.31 4.84
N GLN A 16 -11.00 -2.62 4.59
CA GLN A 16 -10.96 -3.16 3.24
C GLN A 16 -12.30 -2.93 2.55
N CYS A 17 -12.27 -2.34 1.35
CA CYS A 17 -13.45 -2.20 0.51
C CYS A 17 -13.93 -3.59 0.02
N PRO A 18 -15.23 -3.76 -0.27
CA PRO A 18 -15.76 -5.03 -0.75
C PRO A 18 -15.04 -5.57 -1.98
N GLU A 19 -14.50 -4.72 -2.85
CA GLU A 19 -13.76 -5.10 -4.06
C GLU A 19 -12.34 -5.59 -3.77
N GLY A 20 -11.82 -5.41 -2.55
CA GLY A 20 -10.52 -5.93 -2.09
C GLY A 20 -9.42 -4.90 -1.89
N TYR A 21 -9.64 -3.63 -2.24
CA TYR A 21 -8.65 -2.57 -2.09
C TYR A 21 -8.83 -1.78 -0.79
N TRP A 22 -7.87 -0.89 -0.51
CA TRP A 22 -7.97 0.14 0.53
C TRP A 22 -7.96 1.54 -0.05
N MET A 23 -8.52 2.49 0.69
CA MET A 23 -8.46 3.91 0.38
C MET A 23 -7.55 4.62 1.37
N LEU A 24 -6.78 5.61 0.92
CA LEU A 24 -6.01 6.50 1.79
C LEU A 24 -6.95 7.42 2.58
N THR A 25 -7.50 6.88 3.67
CA THR A 25 -8.30 7.63 4.65
C THR A 25 -7.41 8.05 5.82
N PRO A 26 -7.78 9.09 6.60
CA PRO A 26 -7.02 9.45 7.81
C PRO A 26 -6.83 8.28 8.78
N GLN A 27 -7.82 7.39 8.89
CA GLN A 27 -7.74 6.20 9.73
C GLN A 27 -6.68 5.21 9.23
N LEU A 28 -6.64 4.95 7.92
CA LEU A 28 -5.59 4.11 7.34
C LEU A 28 -4.22 4.76 7.45
N GLY A 29 -4.15 6.07 7.21
CA GLY A 29 -2.95 6.89 7.38
C GLY A 29 -2.34 6.72 8.77
N LYS A 30 -3.17 6.82 9.81
CA LYS A 30 -2.72 6.57 11.20
C LYS A 30 -2.16 5.16 11.41
N LEU A 31 -2.79 4.12 10.86
CA LEU A 31 -2.27 2.74 10.96
C LEU A 31 -0.92 2.57 10.24
N LEU A 32 -0.74 3.25 9.11
CA LEU A 32 0.48 3.17 8.31
C LEU A 32 1.55 4.21 8.72
N ASN A 33 1.24 5.06 9.70
CA ASN A 33 2.01 6.24 10.07
C ASN A 33 2.28 7.21 8.90
N ILE A 34 1.28 7.44 8.04
CA ILE A 34 1.35 8.33 6.87
C ILE A 34 0.41 9.53 7.07
N ASP A 35 0.94 10.74 6.89
CA ASP A 35 0.15 11.96 6.71
C ASP A 35 -0.51 11.91 5.33
N VAL A 36 -1.77 11.50 5.30
CA VAL A 36 -2.54 11.31 4.08
C VAL A 36 -2.75 12.62 3.33
N SER A 37 -2.95 13.73 4.05
CA SER A 37 -3.18 15.03 3.43
C SER A 37 -1.93 15.51 2.72
N TYR A 38 -0.78 15.48 3.40
CA TYR A 38 0.50 15.81 2.77
C TYR A 38 0.82 14.85 1.62
N PHE A 39 0.63 13.54 1.83
CA PHE A 39 0.95 12.52 0.83
C PHE A 39 0.14 12.69 -0.46
N CYS A 40 -1.17 12.91 -0.36
CA CYS A 40 -2.06 13.03 -1.52
C CYS A 40 -2.01 14.41 -2.17
N ASP A 41 -2.03 15.47 -1.37
CA ASP A 41 -2.28 16.83 -1.87
C ASP A 41 -0.99 17.59 -2.19
N SER A 42 0.14 17.18 -1.59
CA SER A 42 1.45 17.77 -1.88
C SER A 42 2.34 16.78 -2.62
N PHE A 43 2.72 15.67 -1.97
CA PHE A 43 3.74 14.77 -2.48
C PHE A 43 3.34 14.11 -3.83
N LEU A 44 2.21 13.41 -3.90
CA LEU A 44 1.77 12.79 -5.16
C LEU A 44 1.38 13.83 -6.22
N HIS A 45 0.89 15.00 -5.78
CA HIS A 45 0.59 16.11 -6.68
C HIS A 45 1.85 16.62 -7.39
N GLU A 46 2.93 16.87 -6.65
CA GLU A 46 4.23 17.27 -7.19
C GLU A 46 4.85 16.20 -8.11
N LYS A 47 4.63 14.92 -7.80
CA LYS A 47 5.01 13.79 -8.65
C LYS A 47 4.13 13.63 -9.91
N GLY A 48 3.16 14.52 -10.12
CA GLY A 48 2.38 14.60 -11.36
C GLY A 48 1.16 13.69 -11.43
N ILE A 49 0.66 13.17 -10.31
CA ILE A 49 -0.50 12.24 -10.32
C ILE A 49 -1.75 12.84 -10.98
N SER A 50 -1.90 14.16 -10.94
CA SER A 50 -3.01 14.89 -11.56
C SER A 50 -3.06 14.75 -13.09
N SER A 51 -1.94 14.41 -13.74
CA SER A 51 -1.89 14.21 -15.20
C SER A 51 -2.68 12.98 -15.69
N LEU A 52 -3.12 12.12 -14.77
CA LEU A 52 -3.91 10.92 -15.07
C LEU A 52 -5.42 11.21 -15.22
N GLY A 53 -5.84 12.45 -14.95
CA GLY A 53 -7.25 12.80 -14.81
C GLY A 53 -7.84 12.30 -13.47
N SER A 54 -9.05 12.75 -13.14
CA SER A 54 -9.69 12.46 -11.84
C SER A 54 -9.80 10.97 -11.54
N ARG A 55 -10.30 10.19 -12.50
CA ARG A 55 -10.45 8.73 -12.37
C ARG A 55 -9.10 8.01 -12.24
N GLY A 56 -8.12 8.39 -13.05
CA GLY A 56 -6.79 7.78 -13.01
C GLY A 56 -6.06 8.07 -11.70
N LYS A 57 -6.15 9.31 -11.21
CA LYS A 57 -5.64 9.71 -9.90
C LYS A 57 -6.26 8.84 -8.79
N GLU A 58 -7.58 8.70 -8.79
CA GLU A 58 -8.30 7.91 -7.78
C GLU A 58 -7.88 6.44 -7.75
N GLU A 59 -7.83 5.78 -8.92
CA GLU A 59 -7.46 4.37 -9.02
C GLU A 59 -5.99 4.12 -8.61
N VAL A 60 -5.08 5.03 -9.00
CA VAL A 60 -3.67 4.92 -8.59
C VAL A 60 -3.49 5.17 -7.09
N MET A 61 -4.27 6.07 -6.47
CA MET A 61 -4.25 6.25 -5.02
C MET A 61 -4.75 4.98 -4.29
N LYS A 62 -5.80 4.32 -4.78
CA LYS A 62 -6.27 3.02 -4.25
C LYS A 62 -5.20 1.93 -4.40
N LEU A 63 -4.48 1.91 -5.53
CA LEU A 63 -3.34 1.01 -5.76
C LEU A 63 -2.24 1.23 -4.73
N ILE A 64 -1.81 2.47 -4.55
CA ILE A 64 -0.78 2.82 -3.57
C ILE A 64 -1.21 2.39 -2.16
N ALA A 65 -2.43 2.74 -1.73
CA ALA A 65 -2.95 2.36 -0.42
C ALA A 65 -2.91 0.84 -0.20
N THR A 66 -3.39 0.09 -1.19
CA THR A 66 -3.45 -1.37 -1.14
C THR A 66 -2.05 -1.98 -1.03
N LEU A 67 -1.09 -1.46 -1.80
CA LEU A 67 0.29 -1.96 -1.76
C LEU A 67 0.99 -1.62 -0.45
N LEU A 68 0.74 -0.45 0.15
CA LEU A 68 1.27 -0.10 1.46
C LEU A 68 0.73 -1.03 2.55
N VAL A 69 -0.56 -1.41 2.49
CA VAL A 69 -1.15 -2.39 3.41
C VAL A 69 -0.53 -3.77 3.21
N LEU A 70 -0.42 -4.26 1.98
CA LEU A 70 0.21 -5.55 1.69
C LEU A 70 1.69 -5.59 2.13
N GLN A 71 2.44 -4.51 1.90
CA GLN A 71 3.83 -4.37 2.37
C GLN A 71 3.89 -4.42 3.90
N THR A 72 2.98 -3.73 4.58
CA THR A 72 2.90 -3.70 6.05
C THR A 72 2.60 -5.10 6.59
N ILE A 73 1.57 -5.77 6.05
CA ILE A 73 1.18 -7.13 6.43
C ILE A 73 2.35 -8.10 6.30
N ARG A 74 3.05 -8.05 5.16
CA ARG A 74 4.22 -8.88 4.89
C ARG A 74 5.39 -8.55 5.82
N THR A 75 5.67 -7.27 6.04
CA THR A 75 6.83 -6.82 6.83
C THR A 75 6.71 -7.21 8.30
N TYR A 76 5.50 -7.07 8.86
CA TYR A 76 5.23 -7.36 10.27
C TYR A 76 4.65 -8.75 10.51
N ASN A 77 4.58 -9.61 9.48
CA ASN A 77 4.05 -10.98 9.55
C ASN A 77 2.66 -11.05 10.21
N LEU A 78 1.73 -10.19 9.78
CA LEU A 78 0.41 -10.04 10.42
C LEU A 78 -0.56 -11.20 10.15
N LEU A 79 -0.15 -12.22 9.40
CA LEU A 79 -0.97 -13.36 9.00
C LEU A 79 -0.30 -14.67 9.39
N THR A 80 -1.09 -15.59 9.92
CA THR A 80 -0.65 -16.98 10.11
C THR A 80 -1.01 -17.80 8.88
N GLY A 81 -0.06 -18.59 8.36
CA GLY A 81 -0.27 -19.52 7.25
C GLY A 81 -0.40 -18.88 5.86
N ILE A 82 -0.17 -17.57 5.74
CA ILE A 82 -0.20 -16.86 4.45
C ILE A 82 1.11 -16.08 4.28
N THR A 83 1.80 -16.29 3.18
CA THR A 83 3.04 -15.59 2.83
C THR A 83 3.02 -15.07 1.39
N PHE A 84 3.94 -14.16 1.09
CA PHE A 84 4.02 -13.45 -0.18
C PHE A 84 5.32 -13.80 -0.88
N LYS A 85 5.24 -14.18 -2.16
CA LYS A 85 6.40 -14.30 -3.06
C LYS A 85 6.85 -12.93 -3.56
N ALA A 86 5.87 -12.04 -3.76
CA ALA A 86 6.01 -10.61 -4.07
C ALA A 86 4.74 -9.88 -3.57
N LEU A 87 4.75 -8.55 -3.52
CA LEU A 87 3.59 -7.76 -3.05
C LEU A 87 2.26 -8.16 -3.69
N MET A 88 2.26 -8.44 -4.99
CA MET A 88 1.07 -8.83 -5.77
C MET A 88 1.07 -10.33 -6.10
N LYS A 89 1.74 -11.17 -5.31
CA LYS A 89 1.78 -12.61 -5.52
C LYS A 89 1.96 -13.38 -4.22
N LEU A 90 0.95 -14.16 -3.85
CA LEU A 90 1.03 -15.07 -2.70
C LEU A 90 1.99 -16.24 -2.99
N ASP A 91 2.58 -16.80 -1.93
CA ASP A 91 3.45 -17.98 -1.98
C ASP A 91 2.79 -19.18 -1.30
N GLN A 92 2.70 -19.15 0.04
CA GLN A 92 1.98 -20.15 0.82
C GLN A 92 0.64 -19.58 1.25
N CYS A 93 -0.41 -20.40 1.17
CA CYS A 93 -1.76 -20.01 1.54
C CYS A 93 -2.49 -21.17 2.21
N ASP A 94 -2.79 -21.02 3.50
CA ASP A 94 -3.80 -21.81 4.17
C ASP A 94 -5.20 -21.29 3.78
N THR A 95 -5.88 -22.02 2.90
CA THR A 95 -7.22 -21.66 2.42
C THR A 95 -8.29 -21.77 3.52
N ALA A 96 -8.00 -22.43 4.65
CA ALA A 96 -8.88 -22.45 5.82
C ALA A 96 -8.74 -21.19 6.69
N SER A 97 -7.72 -20.36 6.46
CA SER A 97 -7.51 -19.11 7.19
C SER A 97 -8.63 -18.11 6.90
N LYS A 98 -9.20 -17.52 7.96
CA LYS A 98 -10.24 -16.48 7.83
C LYS A 98 -9.74 -15.23 7.10
N SER A 99 -8.43 -14.99 7.08
CA SER A 99 -7.82 -13.86 6.40
C SER A 99 -7.62 -14.10 4.90
N TYR A 100 -7.59 -15.37 4.46
CA TYR A 100 -7.23 -15.72 3.09
C TYR A 100 -8.09 -15.03 2.03
N PRO A 101 -9.44 -15.03 2.10
CA PRO A 101 -10.25 -14.43 1.04
C PRO A 101 -10.00 -12.93 0.86
N GLY A 102 -9.81 -12.19 1.96
CA GLY A 102 -9.52 -10.76 1.91
C GLY A 102 -8.15 -10.47 1.30
N ILE A 103 -7.14 -11.25 1.67
CA ILE A 103 -5.77 -11.11 1.17
C ILE A 103 -5.66 -11.51 -0.31
N GLU A 104 -6.24 -12.64 -0.70
CA GLU A 104 -6.30 -13.08 -2.09
C GLU A 104 -6.97 -12.02 -2.98
N LYS A 105 -8.10 -11.46 -2.50
CA LYS A 105 -8.82 -10.42 -3.23
C LYS A 105 -7.98 -9.16 -3.41
N ALA A 106 -7.30 -8.71 -2.35
CA ALA A 106 -6.40 -7.56 -2.40
C ALA A 106 -5.24 -7.74 -3.38
N VAL A 107 -4.58 -8.90 -3.32
CA VAL A 107 -3.45 -9.24 -4.20
C VAL A 107 -3.91 -9.26 -5.67
N ASN A 108 -5.04 -9.91 -5.95
CA ASN A 108 -5.60 -9.97 -7.29
C ASN A 108 -6.03 -8.59 -7.80
N TRP A 109 -6.70 -7.81 -6.96
CA TRP A 109 -7.11 -6.45 -7.31
C TRP A 109 -5.90 -5.58 -7.64
N ALA A 110 -4.87 -5.58 -6.78
CA ALA A 110 -3.66 -4.79 -7.00
C ALA A 110 -2.91 -5.21 -8.28
N ALA A 111 -2.82 -6.51 -8.56
CA ALA A 111 -2.18 -7.02 -9.78
C ALA A 111 -2.91 -6.57 -11.06
N ILE A 112 -4.25 -6.52 -11.03
CA ILE A 112 -5.07 -6.06 -12.17
C ILE A 112 -4.89 -4.55 -12.35
N THR A 113 -4.99 -3.77 -11.27
CA THR A 113 -4.88 -2.31 -11.32
C THR A 113 -3.48 -1.86 -11.74
N ASP A 114 -2.41 -2.51 -11.26
CA ASP A 114 -1.04 -2.21 -11.68
C ASP A 114 -0.83 -2.46 -13.19
N ARG A 115 -1.41 -3.53 -13.76
CA ARG A 115 -1.37 -3.78 -15.20
C ARG A 115 -2.08 -2.69 -16.00
N GLN A 116 -3.20 -2.18 -15.50
CA GLN A 116 -3.93 -1.07 -16.13
C GLN A 116 -3.11 0.23 -16.14
N TYR A 117 -2.32 0.46 -15.08
CA TYR A 117 -1.42 1.61 -14.93
C TYR A 117 0.06 1.20 -15.00
N SER A 118 0.40 0.37 -15.98
CA SER A 118 1.76 -0.18 -16.12
C SER A 118 2.84 0.91 -16.08
N GLY A 119 3.87 0.68 -15.26
CA GLY A 119 5.01 1.59 -15.09
C GLY A 119 4.70 2.85 -14.28
N ILE A 120 3.50 2.97 -13.66
CA ILE A 120 3.12 4.19 -12.95
C ILE A 120 4.03 4.49 -11.74
N CYS A 121 4.54 3.47 -11.05
CA CYS A 121 5.51 3.63 -9.97
C CYS A 121 6.73 4.47 -10.41
N SER A 122 7.32 4.11 -11.56
CA SER A 122 8.48 4.81 -12.10
C SER A 122 8.11 6.15 -12.72
N ARG A 123 6.94 6.26 -13.38
CA ARG A 123 6.45 7.51 -13.97
C ARG A 123 6.17 8.59 -12.93
N LEU A 124 5.69 8.19 -11.75
CA LEU A 124 5.51 9.07 -10.60
C LEU A 124 6.81 9.25 -9.80
N GLY A 125 7.95 8.71 -10.25
CA GLY A 125 9.23 8.85 -9.54
C GLY A 125 9.17 8.36 -8.08
N LEU A 126 8.38 7.31 -7.82
CA LEU A 126 8.27 6.67 -6.49
C LEU A 126 9.34 5.61 -6.25
N GLY A 127 10.00 5.17 -7.32
CA GLY A 127 11.04 4.15 -7.26
C GLY A 127 11.08 3.28 -8.52
N ARG A 128 12.05 2.36 -8.56
CA ARG A 128 12.22 1.41 -9.66
C ARG A 128 11.10 0.37 -9.74
N ASP A 129 10.51 0.02 -8.60
CA ASP A 129 9.45 -0.97 -8.46
C ASP A 129 8.64 -0.69 -7.18
N TRP A 130 7.47 -1.34 -7.07
CA TRP A 130 6.58 -1.17 -5.92
C TRP A 130 7.13 -1.72 -4.61
N GLU A 131 8.00 -2.72 -4.65
CA GLU A 131 8.64 -3.28 -3.44
C GLU A 131 9.53 -2.23 -2.78
N HIS A 132 10.32 -1.53 -3.58
CA HIS A 132 11.18 -0.46 -3.09
C HIS A 132 10.37 0.79 -2.69
N ALA A 133 9.40 1.18 -3.52
CA ALA A 133 8.58 2.36 -3.27
C ALA A 133 7.80 2.26 -1.95
N THR A 134 7.11 1.14 -1.71
CA THR A 134 6.31 0.97 -0.48
C THR A 134 7.18 0.91 0.77
N ARG A 135 8.38 0.31 0.69
CA ARG A 135 9.32 0.29 1.82
C ARG A 135 9.83 1.68 2.19
N GLN A 136 10.17 2.52 1.20
CA GLN A 136 10.55 3.90 1.48
C GLN A 136 9.38 4.72 2.04
N LEU A 137 8.19 4.61 1.44
CA LEU A 137 7.00 5.31 1.89
C LEU A 137 6.58 4.94 3.33
N LEU A 138 6.85 3.70 3.74
CA LEU A 138 6.61 3.21 5.11
C LEU A 138 7.79 3.49 6.08
N GLY A 139 8.86 4.15 5.63
CA GLY A 139 10.04 4.41 6.44
C GLY A 139 10.85 3.16 6.82
N LEU A 140 10.69 2.07 6.07
CA LEU A 140 11.40 0.79 6.29
C LEU A 140 12.81 0.78 5.68
N GLU A 141 13.08 1.68 4.73
CA GLU A 141 14.39 1.91 4.14
C GLU A 141 14.75 3.39 4.26
N SER A 142 16.05 3.71 4.32
CA SER A 142 16.50 5.10 4.31
C SER A 142 15.97 5.80 3.05
N PRO A 143 15.41 7.01 3.17
CA PRO A 143 14.88 7.71 2.02
C PRO A 143 16.01 7.95 1.02
N SER A 144 15.79 7.52 -0.23
CA SER A 144 16.56 8.10 -1.33
C SER A 144 16.25 9.60 -1.39
N SER A 145 17.20 10.42 -1.83
CA SER A 145 17.15 11.89 -1.79
C SER A 145 15.84 12.53 -2.28
N ASP A 146 15.07 11.81 -3.11
CA ASP A 146 13.84 12.27 -3.77
C ASP A 146 12.53 11.83 -3.08
N LEU A 147 12.62 11.15 -1.94
CA LEU A 147 11.50 10.57 -1.20
C LEU A 147 11.62 10.91 0.29
N SER A 148 11.58 12.20 0.64
CA SER A 148 11.40 12.58 2.04
C SER A 148 10.07 11.97 2.54
N PRO A 149 10.07 11.19 3.64
CA PRO A 149 8.88 10.43 4.01
C PRO A 149 7.73 11.36 4.39
N ALA A 150 6.52 11.06 3.89
CA ALA A 150 5.26 11.65 4.35
C ALA A 150 4.84 11.14 5.75
N LEU A 151 5.80 10.72 6.57
CA LEU A 151 5.53 10.15 7.88
C LEU A 151 5.17 11.28 8.85
N TYR A 152 4.29 11.01 9.81
CA TYR A 152 4.07 11.95 10.90
C TYR A 152 5.42 12.18 11.62
N HIS A 153 5.85 13.45 11.68
CA HIS A 153 6.96 13.90 12.50
C HIS A 153 6.53 14.03 13.97
#